data_AF-A0A411YEJ0-F1
#
_entry.id   AF-A0A411YEJ0-F1
#
_cell.length_a   1.000
_cell.length_b   1.000
_cell.length_c   1.000
_cell.angle_alpha   90.00
_cell.angle_beta   90.00
_cell.angle_gamma   90.00
#
_symmetry.space_group_name_H-M   'P 1'
#
loop_
_entity.id
_entity.type
_entity.pdbx_description
1 polymer ?
#
loop_
_entity_poly.entity_id
_entity_poly.type
_entity_poly.pdbx_seq_one_letter_code
_entity_poly.pdbx_strand_id
1 'polypeptide(L)'
;MVSRLTLRPIVRTIFRRVYADLEAMEQVLAASSLDWTVLRPGYLTDHPATGYRLAIEANVPGAMRRADLARAMLDVLDDPTTQHRALGIASR
;
A
#
# COMPACT_ATOMS: atom_id res chain seq x y z
N MET A 1 14.53 -25.47 1.34
CA MET A 1 15.08 -24.14 1.72
C MET A 1 15.37 -23.36 0.45
N VAL A 2 14.35 -22.79 -0.19
CA VAL A 2 14.51 -21.97 -1.41
C VAL A 2 14.87 -20.55 -0.94
N SER A 3 16.09 -20.12 -1.24
CA SER A 3 16.66 -18.87 -0.75
C SER A 3 15.87 -17.66 -1.27
N ARG A 4 15.54 -16.74 -0.37
CA ARG A 4 14.79 -15.47 -0.61
C ARG A 4 15.45 -14.50 -1.61
N LEU A 5 16.52 -14.91 -2.30
CA LEU A 5 17.43 -14.01 -3.03
C LEU A 5 17.45 -14.18 -4.56
N THR A 6 16.89 -15.25 -5.15
CA THR A 6 16.99 -15.50 -6.61
C THR A 6 15.81 -15.01 -7.46
N LEU A 7 14.66 -14.64 -6.86
CA LEU A 7 13.44 -14.23 -7.59
C LEU A 7 13.28 -12.72 -7.79
N ARG A 8 14.08 -11.88 -7.13
CA ARG A 8 13.97 -10.40 -7.19
C ARG A 8 13.96 -9.81 -8.61
N PRO A 9 14.86 -10.17 -9.54
CA PRO A 9 14.87 -9.56 -10.88
C PRO A 9 13.67 -9.98 -11.75
N ILE A 10 13.15 -11.19 -11.53
CA ILE A 10 11.98 -11.73 -12.24
C ILE A 10 10.71 -11.00 -11.78
N VAL A 11 10.51 -10.89 -10.46
CA VAL A 11 9.40 -10.11 -9.87
C VAL A 11 9.47 -8.66 -10.36
N ARG A 12 10.64 -8.02 -10.32
CA ARG A 12 10.79 -6.62 -10.78
C ARG A 12 10.43 -6.45 -12.26
N THR A 13 10.81 -7.40 -13.11
CA THR A 13 10.52 -7.32 -14.56
C THR A 13 9.04 -7.56 -14.85
N ILE A 14 8.41 -8.53 -14.18
CA ILE A 14 6.99 -8.85 -14.35
C ILE A 14 6.10 -7.71 -13.84
N PHE A 15 6.41 -7.18 -12.65
CA PHE A 15 5.58 -6.14 -12.03
C PHE A 15 5.95 -4.72 -12.46
N ARG A 16 7.00 -4.49 -13.27
CA ARG A 16 7.38 -3.14 -13.71
C ARG A 16 6.22 -2.38 -14.36
N ARG A 17 5.45 -3.05 -15.22
CA ARG A 17 4.28 -2.44 -15.88
C ARG A 17 3.18 -2.10 -14.87
N VAL A 18 2.92 -3.00 -13.93
CA VAL A 18 1.93 -2.78 -12.86
C VAL A 18 2.35 -1.60 -11.98
N TYR A 19 3.62 -1.51 -11.58
CA TYR A 19 4.10 -0.39 -10.78
C TYR A 19 4.05 0.94 -11.54
N ALA A 20 4.38 0.95 -12.83
CA ALA A 20 4.26 2.15 -13.66
C ALA A 20 2.79 2.58 -13.82
N ASP A 21 1.87 1.62 -13.95
CA ASP A 21 0.43 1.90 -14.02
C ASP A 21 -0.12 2.46 -12.70
N LEU A 22 0.31 1.91 -11.56
CA LEU A 22 -0.02 2.45 -10.24
C LEU A 22 0.52 3.87 -10.04
N GLU A 23 1.75 4.15 -10.48
CA GLU A 23 2.30 5.51 -10.45
C GLU A 23 1.49 6.48 -11.31
N ALA A 24 1.10 6.07 -12.52
CA ALA A 24 0.25 6.88 -13.39
C ALA A 24 -1.15 7.12 -12.77
N MET A 25 -1.75 6.10 -12.14
CA MET A 25 -3.00 6.23 -11.40
C MET A 25 -2.88 7.26 -10.26
N GLU A 26 -1.79 7.21 -9.48
CA GLU A 26 -1.56 8.17 -8.40
C GLU A 26 -1.36 9.60 -8.94
N GLN A 27 -0.72 9.78 -10.10
CA GLN A 27 -0.61 11.08 -10.76
C GLN A 27 -1.99 11.64 -11.16
N VAL A 28 -2.91 10.79 -11.63
CA VAL A 28 -4.29 11.20 -11.94
C VAL A 28 -5.02 11.67 -10.69
N LEU A 29 -4.87 10.95 -9.57
CA LEU A 29 -5.44 11.36 -8.29
C LEU A 29 -4.85 12.70 -7.83
N ALA A 30 -3.52 12.84 -7.88
CA ALA A 30 -2.81 14.05 -7.48
C ALA A 30 -3.20 15.30 -8.31
N ALA A 31 -3.56 15.11 -9.58
CA ALA A 31 -4.04 16.19 -10.45
C ALA A 31 -5.54 16.52 -10.28
N SER A 32 -6.30 15.68 -9.56
CA SER A 32 -7.72 15.91 -9.32
C SER A 32 -7.97 16.95 -8.22
N SER A 33 -9.17 17.53 -8.21
CA SER A 33 -9.62 18.43 -7.14
C SER A 33 -10.23 17.71 -5.93
N LEU A 34 -10.07 16.38 -5.84
CA LEU A 34 -10.65 15.57 -4.76
C LEU A 34 -9.73 15.55 -3.54
N ASP A 35 -10.32 15.40 -2.36
CA ASP A 35 -9.60 15.06 -1.13
C ASP A 35 -9.33 13.55 -1.14
N TRP A 36 -8.17 13.17 -1.68
CA TRP A 36 -7.77 11.77 -1.84
C TRP A 36 -6.77 11.33 -0.77
N THR A 37 -6.83 10.06 -0.39
CA THR A 37 -5.82 9.38 0.44
C THR A 37 -5.47 8.06 -0.24
N VAL A 38 -4.19 7.82 -0.52
CA VAL A 38 -3.73 6.58 -1.17
C VAL A 38 -3.13 5.65 -0.13
N LEU A 39 -3.62 4.41 -0.02
CA LEU A 39 -2.98 3.38 0.80
C LEU A 39 -2.14 2.47 -0.11
N ARG A 40 -0.87 2.29 0.24
CA ARG A 40 0.10 1.43 -0.47
C ARG A 40 0.40 0.18 0.39
N PRO A 41 -0.49 -0.83 0.38
CA PRO A 41 -0.29 -2.04 1.16
C PRO A 41 0.84 -2.91 0.60
N GLY A 42 1.45 -3.69 1.48
CA GLY A 42 2.27 -4.83 1.09
C GLY A 42 1.45 -6.00 0.51
N TYR A 43 2.06 -7.18 0.45
CA TYR A 43 1.42 -8.39 -0.09
C TYR A 43 0.14 -8.77 0.70
N LEU A 44 -1.00 -8.83 0.03
CA LEU A 44 -2.30 -9.10 0.66
C LEU A 44 -2.47 -10.57 1.03
N THR A 45 -2.99 -10.82 2.24
CA THR A 45 -3.22 -12.15 2.82
C THR A 45 -4.59 -12.26 3.49
N ASP A 46 -5.12 -13.48 3.54
CA ASP A 46 -6.42 -13.82 4.14
C ASP A 46 -6.25 -14.45 5.53
N HIS A 47 -5.82 -13.63 6.48
CA HIS A 47 -5.67 -14.02 7.89
C HIS A 47 -6.46 -13.09 8.81
N PRO A 48 -6.80 -13.54 10.05
CA PRO A 48 -7.42 -12.68 11.05
C PRO A 48 -6.59 -11.43 11.37
N ALA A 49 -7.27 -10.31 11.64
CA ALA A 49 -6.63 -9.03 11.95
C ALA A 49 -5.69 -9.11 13.16
N THR A 50 -4.56 -8.41 13.09
CA THR A 50 -3.61 -8.23 14.22
C THR A 50 -3.30 -6.76 14.49
N GLY A 51 -3.93 -5.85 13.74
CA GLY A 51 -3.58 -4.44 13.69
C GLY A 51 -2.48 -4.14 12.66
N TYR A 52 -2.23 -2.85 12.46
CA TYR A 52 -1.34 -2.38 11.40
C TYR A 52 -0.35 -1.32 11.86
N ARG A 53 0.64 -1.06 11.01
CA ARG A 53 1.60 0.05 11.09
C ARG A 53 1.46 0.90 9.83
N LEU A 54 1.55 2.21 9.99
CA LEU A 54 1.34 3.18 8.93
C LEU A 54 2.46 4.22 8.93
N ALA A 55 2.86 4.68 7.74
CA ALA A 55 3.77 5.80 7.56
C ALA A 55 3.31 6.71 6.41
N ILE A 56 3.38 8.03 6.62
CA ILE A 56 3.04 9.05 5.61
C ILE A 56 4.24 9.23 4.68
N GLU A 57 3.99 9.25 3.37
CA GLU A 57 5.00 9.43 2.30
C GLU A 57 6.19 8.46 2.39
N ALA A 58 5.99 7.29 3.00
CA ALA A 58 7.04 6.31 3.22
C ALA A 58 6.50 4.88 3.08
N ASN A 59 7.38 3.96 2.67
CA ASN A 59 7.03 2.55 2.54
C ASN A 59 7.16 1.83 3.89
N VAL A 60 6.18 1.00 4.21
CA VAL A 60 6.22 0.09 5.36
C VAL A 60 6.41 -1.34 4.87
N PRO A 61 7.56 -1.98 5.11
CA PRO A 61 7.76 -3.36 4.68
C PRO A 61 6.91 -4.32 5.51
N GLY A 62 6.30 -5.29 4.83
CA GLY A 62 5.54 -6.37 5.47
C GLY A 62 4.45 -6.92 4.56
N ALA A 63 3.80 -7.99 5.00
CA ALA A 63 2.54 -8.43 4.43
C ALA A 63 1.40 -7.59 5.01
N MET A 64 0.27 -7.57 4.31
CA MET A 64 -0.94 -6.88 4.73
C MET A 64 -2.09 -7.89 4.80
N ARG A 65 -2.77 -7.98 5.93
CA ARG A 65 -3.99 -8.78 6.04
C ARG A 65 -5.17 -7.96 5.53
N ARG A 66 -6.06 -8.55 4.73
CA ARG A 66 -7.21 -7.81 4.18
C ARG A 66 -8.11 -7.22 5.26
N ALA A 67 -8.27 -7.92 6.38
CA ALA A 67 -9.02 -7.41 7.55
C ALA A 67 -8.38 -6.16 8.17
N ASP A 68 -7.04 -6.13 8.31
CA ASP A 68 -6.33 -4.95 8.80
C ASP A 68 -6.41 -3.79 7.79
N LEU A 69 -6.49 -4.08 6.49
CA LEU A 69 -6.57 -3.04 5.45
C LEU A 69 -7.94 -2.39 5.47
N ALA A 70 -9.00 -3.19 5.53
CA ALA A 70 -10.35 -2.67 5.70
C ALA A 70 -10.47 -1.80 6.95
N ARG A 71 -9.87 -2.23 8.07
CA ARG A 71 -9.78 -1.43 9.30
C ARG A 71 -9.09 -0.09 9.05
N ALA A 72 -7.90 -0.11 8.45
CA ALA A 72 -7.14 1.11 8.19
C ALA A 72 -7.84 2.07 7.22
N MET A 73 -8.53 1.55 6.19
CA MET A 73 -9.31 2.37 5.27
C MET A 73 -10.42 3.14 6.00
N LEU A 74 -11.10 2.49 6.96
CA LEU A 74 -12.11 3.15 7.78
C LEU A 74 -11.49 4.16 8.75
N ASP A 75 -10.36 3.81 9.36
CA ASP A 75 -9.69 4.68 10.35
C ASP A 75 -9.17 6.00 9.71
N VAL A 76 -8.85 6.01 8.41
CA VAL A 76 -8.36 7.22 7.70
C VAL A 76 -9.40 7.92 6.82
N LEU A 77 -10.61 7.36 6.68
CA LEU A 77 -11.61 7.83 5.71
C LEU A 77 -11.93 9.33 5.86
N ASP A 78 -12.08 9.78 7.10
CA ASP A 78 -12.44 11.16 7.44
C ASP A 78 -11.27 11.91 8.13
N ASP A 79 -10.03 11.41 8.01
CA ASP A 79 -8.85 12.04 8.63
C ASP A 79 -8.23 13.10 7.69
N PRO A 80 -8.40 14.41 7.97
CA PRO A 80 -7.87 15.47 7.13
C PRO A 80 -6.34 15.48 7.08
N THR A 81 -5.65 14.88 8.05
CA THR A 81 -4.18 14.81 8.05
C THR A 81 -3.62 13.87 6.98
N THR A 82 -4.49 13.03 6.42
CA THR A 82 -4.14 12.07 5.36
C THR A 82 -4.50 12.55 3.95
N GLN A 83 -5.21 13.67 3.84
CA GLN A 83 -5.61 14.23 2.55
C GLN A 83 -4.39 14.62 1.71
N HIS A 84 -4.45 14.27 0.44
CA HIS A 84 -3.37 14.41 -0.53
C HIS A 84 -2.07 13.77 -0.07
N ARG A 85 -2.17 12.63 0.62
CA ARG A 85 -1.03 11.82 1.07
C ARG A 85 -1.11 10.38 0.61
N ALA A 86 0.06 9.81 0.38
CA ALA A 86 0.23 8.38 0.21
C ALA A 86 0.76 7.74 1.51
N LEU A 87 0.10 6.67 1.95
CA LEU A 87 0.34 6.00 3.21
C LEU A 87 0.89 4.60 2.93
N GLY A 88 2.13 4.33 3.32
CA GLY A 88 2.63 2.95 3.37
C GLY A 88 1.99 2.22 4.54
N ILE A 89 1.54 0.99 4.31
CA ILE A 89 0.85 0.20 5.34
C ILE A 89 1.22 -1.28 5.30
N ALA A 90 1.39 -1.87 6.49
CA ALA A 90 1.57 -3.30 6.68
C ALA A 90 0.94 -3.76 7.99
N SER A 91 0.55 -5.03 8.07
CA SER A 91 0.08 -5.62 9.33
C SER A 91 1.22 -5.74 10.35
N ARG A 92 0.84 -5.87 11.63
CA ARG A 92 1.74 -6.24 12.73
C ARG A 92 2.06 -7.73 12.72
#